data_AF-A0AAD4FJK0-F1
#
_entry.id   AF-A0AAD4FJK0-F1
#
_cell.length_a   1.000
_cell.length_b   1.000
_cell.length_c   1.000
_cell.angle_alpha   90.00
_cell.angle_beta   90.00
_cell.angle_gamma   90.00
#
_symmetry.space_group_name_H-M   'P 1'
#
loop_
_entity.id
_entity.type
_entity.pdbx_description
1 polymer ?
#
loop_
_entity_poly.entity_id
_entity_poly.type
_entity_poly.pdbx_seq_one_letter_code
_entity_poly.pdbx_strand_id
1 'polypeptide(L)'
;MDDKSSGQVRAEDVYTTPQKKGGIINKLYPPGPTPGAKGRMKNHCRKFWWCDCLALAIIVLVVVLPIIFVGVPNKAQHEINSSTLEVTSQEVTNPQADGIHLKIDTVIKSGSSYHPRIDAFRAGLSLEGQEPFLYVEIPEAKSEAETRIIVEQDVKFTSADAFSNYTRAVLDAETLEIHLDGKTNIHLSGLPAIDVDYNKVVTMKGLNKLSGLNITDVRILSGKDEILSDGSNLIANVSIPNPSVMTLDLGNVTMNLAVDGTAIGYALIPNLFLTPGENKFPLQSHVEQLTILGLIQSKYNNGVLPLDIVGNSSVKDDQHLTYYEDAIKSNTIKLNLDVGPALAGIGINITSFGSS
;
A
#
# COMPACT_ATOMS: atom_id res chain seq x y z
N MET A 1 -42.69 -65.35 -33.45
CA MET A 1 -41.84 -65.52 -32.24
C MET A 1 -42.61 -64.88 -31.09
N ASP A 2 -43.80 -65.35 -30.72
CA ASP A 2 -44.13 -66.70 -30.24
C ASP A 2 -43.18 -67.14 -29.13
N ASP A 3 -43.61 -67.03 -27.88
CA ASP A 3 -43.91 -68.26 -27.13
C ASP A 3 -44.94 -68.01 -26.01
N LYS A 4 -45.84 -69.00 -25.87
CA LYS A 4 -46.92 -69.14 -24.89
C LYS A 4 -46.53 -70.27 -23.93
N SER A 5 -46.91 -70.17 -22.66
CA SER A 5 -47.40 -71.32 -21.86
C SER A 5 -48.00 -70.75 -20.56
N SER A 6 -49.31 -70.71 -20.31
CA SER A 6 -50.25 -71.80 -19.92
C SER A 6 -49.78 -72.61 -18.70
N GLY A 7 -50.57 -72.87 -17.65
CA GLY A 7 -51.99 -72.59 -17.40
C GLY A 7 -52.51 -73.12 -16.04
N GLN A 8 -53.85 -73.15 -15.95
CA GLN A 8 -54.77 -73.91 -15.05
C GLN A 8 -54.77 -73.59 -13.53
N VAL A 9 -55.86 -73.14 -12.85
CA VAL A 9 -57.31 -73.48 -12.74
C VAL A 9 -57.64 -74.45 -11.57
N ARG A 10 -58.70 -74.05 -10.81
CA ARG A 10 -59.57 -74.78 -9.83
C ARG A 10 -59.13 -74.77 -8.34
N ALA A 11 -60.01 -74.65 -7.33
CA ALA A 11 -61.48 -74.58 -7.22
C ALA A 11 -61.90 -73.98 -5.85
N GLU A 12 -63.13 -73.43 -5.81
CA GLU A 12 -64.19 -73.46 -4.76
C GLU A 12 -63.79 -73.45 -3.26
N ASP A 13 -64.30 -72.55 -2.41
CA ASP A 13 -65.66 -72.64 -1.85
C ASP A 13 -66.26 -71.32 -1.34
N VAL A 14 -67.59 -71.28 -1.44
CA VAL A 14 -68.58 -70.25 -1.11
C VAL A 14 -68.87 -70.22 0.40
N TYR A 15 -69.08 -69.04 1.02
CA TYR A 15 -70.15 -68.86 2.02
C TYR A 15 -70.58 -67.40 2.19
N THR A 16 -71.90 -67.25 2.33
CA THR A 16 -72.74 -66.07 2.15
C THR A 16 -72.84 -65.17 3.40
N THR A 17 -73.21 -63.92 3.14
CA THR A 17 -73.40 -62.70 3.97
C THR A 17 -74.17 -62.85 5.31
N PRO A 18 -74.05 -61.85 6.23
CA PRO A 18 -75.19 -60.93 6.35
C PRO A 18 -74.83 -59.43 6.47
N GLN A 19 -75.69 -58.61 5.86
CA GLN A 19 -75.80 -57.17 6.06
C GLN A 19 -75.92 -56.81 7.56
N LYS A 20 -75.07 -55.90 8.05
CA LYS A 20 -75.37 -55.14 9.27
C LYS A 20 -76.23 -53.92 8.94
N LYS A 21 -77.51 -54.02 9.33
CA LYS A 21 -78.42 -52.88 9.47
C LYS A 21 -77.86 -51.86 10.48
N GLY A 22 -77.93 -50.59 10.09
CA GLY A 22 -78.42 -49.48 10.93
C GLY A 22 -77.75 -49.24 12.28
N GLY A 23 -76.78 -48.32 12.30
CA GLY A 23 -76.49 -47.48 13.45
C GLY A 23 -76.88 -46.04 13.11
N ILE A 24 -78.13 -45.67 13.36
CA ILE A 24 -78.59 -44.27 13.33
C ILE A 24 -77.93 -43.59 14.54
N ILE A 25 -76.91 -42.78 14.29
CA ILE A 25 -76.30 -41.93 15.30
C ILE A 25 -77.33 -40.82 15.60
N ASN A 26 -77.98 -40.90 16.75
CA ASN A 26 -78.84 -39.85 17.28
C ASN A 26 -78.03 -38.54 17.39
N LYS A 27 -78.21 -37.62 16.45
CA LYS A 27 -77.87 -36.20 16.62
C LYS A 27 -78.91 -35.57 17.54
N LEU A 28 -78.78 -35.80 18.85
CA LEU A 28 -79.50 -35.04 19.88
C LEU A 28 -78.66 -33.85 20.32
N TYR A 29 -78.54 -32.85 19.44
CA TYR A 29 -78.41 -31.40 19.74
C TYR A 29 -78.20 -30.64 18.42
N PRO A 30 -78.82 -29.47 18.19
CA PRO A 30 -78.35 -28.57 17.15
C PRO A 30 -76.91 -28.15 17.49
N PRO A 31 -75.97 -28.10 16.53
CA PRO A 31 -74.65 -27.53 16.81
C PRO A 31 -74.87 -26.08 17.28
N GLY A 32 -74.47 -25.78 18.51
CA GLY A 32 -74.50 -24.42 19.03
C GLY A 32 -73.75 -23.46 18.10
N PRO A 33 -74.04 -22.15 18.13
CA PRO A 33 -73.51 -21.20 17.17
C PRO A 33 -71.98 -21.29 17.14
N THR A 34 -71.43 -21.77 16.01
CA THR A 34 -69.98 -21.82 15.85
C THR A 34 -69.48 -20.39 15.86
N PRO A 35 -68.55 -20.02 16.77
CA PRO A 35 -68.05 -18.66 16.82
C PRO A 35 -67.42 -18.33 15.46
N GLY A 36 -67.83 -17.20 14.87
CA GLY A 36 -67.23 -16.68 13.63
C GLY A 36 -65.72 -16.48 13.82
N ALA A 37 -64.97 -16.41 12.72
CA ALA A 37 -63.49 -16.36 12.73
C ALA A 37 -62.90 -15.38 13.78
N LYS A 38 -63.56 -14.24 14.02
CA LYS A 38 -63.19 -13.25 15.05
C LYS A 38 -63.29 -13.77 16.50
N GLY A 39 -64.24 -14.64 16.82
CA GLY A 39 -64.41 -15.22 18.15
C GLY A 39 -63.41 -16.33 18.49
N ARG A 40 -62.97 -17.11 17.48
CA ARG A 40 -61.92 -18.12 17.65
C ARG A 40 -60.54 -17.50 17.85
N MET A 41 -60.24 -16.43 17.11
CA MET A 41 -58.99 -15.68 17.27
C MET A 41 -58.88 -15.04 18.67
N LYS A 42 -59.99 -14.49 19.19
CA LYS A 42 -60.04 -13.91 20.55
C LYS A 42 -59.84 -14.94 21.66
N ASN A 43 -60.36 -16.17 21.51
CA ASN A 43 -60.12 -17.26 22.45
C ASN A 43 -58.73 -17.90 22.31
N HIS A 44 -58.14 -17.91 21.11
CA HIS A 44 -56.76 -18.36 20.87
C HIS A 44 -55.75 -17.42 21.53
N CYS A 45 -55.84 -16.10 21.28
CA CYS A 45 -54.98 -15.11 21.93
C CYS A 45 -55.19 -15.04 23.45
N ARG A 46 -56.34 -15.48 23.99
CA ARG A 46 -56.55 -15.54 25.46
C ARG A 46 -55.99 -16.81 26.11
N LYS A 47 -55.83 -17.91 25.36
CA LYS A 47 -55.45 -19.23 25.89
C LYS A 47 -54.03 -19.67 25.50
N PHE A 48 -53.53 -19.22 24.36
CA PHE A 48 -52.24 -19.62 23.77
C PHE A 48 -51.29 -18.43 23.51
N TRP A 49 -51.60 -17.24 24.01
CA TRP A 49 -50.74 -16.05 23.87
C TRP A 49 -49.28 -16.34 24.26
N TRP A 50 -49.03 -17.11 25.31
CA TRP A 50 -47.68 -17.48 25.72
C TRP A 50 -46.94 -18.34 24.67
N CYS A 51 -47.63 -19.24 23.96
CA CYS A 51 -47.05 -20.01 22.85
C CYS A 51 -46.74 -19.10 21.65
N ASP A 52 -47.66 -18.19 21.32
CA ASP A 52 -47.49 -17.24 20.23
C ASP A 52 -46.32 -16.27 20.53
N CYS A 53 -46.18 -15.82 21.78
CA CYS A 53 -45.03 -15.05 22.26
C CYS A 53 -43.72 -15.84 22.24
N LEU A 54 -43.75 -17.12 22.63
CA LEU A 54 -42.56 -17.99 22.59
C LEU A 54 -42.12 -18.25 21.15
N ALA A 55 -43.06 -18.53 20.24
CA ALA A 55 -42.78 -18.71 18.82
C ALA A 55 -42.23 -17.42 18.20
N LEU A 56 -42.81 -16.26 18.52
CA LEU A 56 -42.28 -14.97 18.10
C LEU A 56 -40.86 -14.72 18.65
N ALA A 57 -40.61 -15.05 19.92
CA ALA A 57 -39.28 -14.93 20.52
C ALA A 57 -38.25 -15.83 19.81
N ILE A 58 -38.63 -17.07 19.47
CA ILE A 58 -37.77 -17.99 18.71
C ILE A 58 -37.50 -17.43 17.31
N ILE A 59 -38.51 -16.93 16.60
CA ILE A 59 -38.33 -16.32 15.27
C ILE A 59 -37.40 -15.11 15.36
N VAL A 60 -37.62 -14.25 16.36
CA VAL A 60 -36.75 -13.09 16.61
C VAL A 60 -35.33 -13.56 16.87
N LEU A 61 -35.09 -14.58 17.71
CA LEU A 61 -33.75 -15.10 17.94
C LEU A 61 -33.11 -15.69 16.68
N VAL A 62 -33.87 -16.49 15.92
CA VAL A 62 -33.38 -17.14 14.68
C VAL A 62 -33.11 -16.14 13.56
N VAL A 63 -33.73 -14.95 13.57
CA VAL A 63 -33.48 -13.90 12.57
C VAL A 63 -32.44 -12.90 13.07
N VAL A 64 -32.59 -12.39 14.29
CA VAL A 64 -31.74 -11.33 14.84
C VAL A 64 -30.34 -11.83 15.17
N LEU A 65 -30.19 -13.03 15.75
CA LEU A 65 -28.85 -13.53 16.08
C LEU A 65 -27.99 -13.73 14.83
N PRO A 66 -28.45 -14.38 13.74
CA PRO A 66 -27.63 -14.46 12.53
C PRO A 66 -27.32 -13.09 11.91
N ILE A 67 -28.24 -12.12 11.97
CA ILE A 67 -27.95 -10.77 11.49
C ILE A 67 -26.83 -10.13 12.31
N ILE A 68 -26.89 -10.19 13.64
CA ILE A 68 -25.88 -9.57 14.51
C ILE A 68 -24.54 -10.29 14.42
N PHE A 69 -24.52 -11.62 14.43
CA PHE A 69 -23.28 -12.40 14.52
C PHE A 69 -22.67 -12.80 13.17
N VAL A 70 -23.42 -12.71 12.07
CA VAL A 70 -22.93 -13.06 10.72
C VAL A 70 -23.13 -11.91 9.74
N GLY A 71 -24.32 -11.30 9.71
CA GLY A 71 -24.64 -10.22 8.78
C GLY A 71 -23.80 -8.96 9.00
N VAL A 72 -23.75 -8.48 10.25
CA VAL A 72 -23.04 -7.24 10.62
C VAL A 72 -21.52 -7.39 10.43
N PRO A 73 -20.83 -8.44 10.92
CA PRO A 73 -19.40 -8.61 10.70
C PRO A 73 -19.02 -8.65 9.21
N ASN A 74 -19.76 -9.39 8.40
CA ASN A 74 -19.52 -9.45 6.95
C ASN A 74 -19.70 -8.09 6.29
N LYS A 75 -20.71 -7.32 6.71
CA LYS A 75 -20.92 -5.97 6.20
C LYS A 75 -19.81 -5.01 6.63
N ALA A 76 -19.39 -5.06 7.90
CA ALA A 76 -18.28 -4.25 8.41
C ALA A 76 -16.98 -4.54 7.64
N GLN A 77 -16.67 -5.82 7.41
CA GLN A 77 -15.50 -6.22 6.61
C GLN A 77 -15.62 -5.72 5.16
N HIS A 78 -16.79 -5.82 4.54
CA HIS A 78 -17.01 -5.32 3.19
C HIS A 78 -16.82 -3.79 3.10
N GLU A 79 -17.32 -3.04 4.08
CA GLU A 79 -17.16 -1.59 4.15
C GLU A 79 -15.69 -1.18 4.31
N ILE A 80 -14.95 -1.86 5.21
CA ILE A 80 -13.49 -1.69 5.31
C ILE A 80 -12.84 -1.99 3.98
N ASN A 81 -13.13 -3.12 3.32
CA ASN A 81 -12.50 -3.46 2.04
C ASN A 81 -12.81 -2.42 0.95
N SER A 82 -14.03 -1.87 0.93
CA SER A 82 -14.49 -0.89 -0.07
C SER A 82 -13.94 0.53 0.13
N SER A 83 -13.41 0.86 1.32
CA SER A 83 -12.85 2.19 1.57
C SER A 83 -11.59 2.42 0.74
N THR A 84 -11.26 3.68 0.49
CA THR A 84 -10.00 4.06 -0.18
C THR A 84 -9.09 4.78 0.78
N LEU A 85 -7.79 4.59 0.61
CA LEU A 85 -6.75 5.23 1.42
C LEU A 85 -5.80 5.96 0.46
N GLU A 86 -5.64 7.24 0.68
CA GLU A 86 -4.74 8.11 -0.09
C GLU A 86 -3.68 8.68 0.85
N VAL A 87 -2.40 8.47 0.53
CA VAL A 87 -1.29 9.08 1.28
C VAL A 87 -1.03 10.46 0.70
N THR A 88 -1.24 11.50 1.52
CA THR A 88 -1.09 12.89 1.12
C THR A 88 0.33 13.41 1.37
N SER A 89 1.00 12.87 2.38
CA SER A 89 2.41 13.16 2.71
C SER A 89 3.04 11.95 3.40
N GLN A 90 4.32 11.73 3.14
CA GLN A 90 5.15 10.78 3.88
C GLN A 90 6.50 11.43 4.17
N GLU A 91 6.96 11.41 5.41
CA GLU A 91 8.28 11.90 5.80
C GLU A 91 9.08 10.75 6.41
N VAL A 92 10.24 10.48 5.82
CA VAL A 92 11.22 9.50 6.28
C VAL A 92 12.47 10.29 6.65
N THR A 93 12.59 10.59 7.94
CA THR A 93 13.62 11.50 8.47
C THR A 93 14.40 10.83 9.60
N ASN A 94 15.44 11.50 10.09
CA ASN A 94 16.31 10.99 11.15
C ASN A 94 16.74 9.53 10.91
N PRO A 95 17.31 9.21 9.74
CA PRO A 95 17.70 7.85 9.40
C PRO A 95 18.78 7.32 10.35
N GLN A 96 18.63 6.08 10.77
CA GLN A 96 19.57 5.33 11.62
C GLN A 96 19.89 4.00 10.93
N ALA A 97 20.94 3.30 11.38
CA ALA A 97 21.33 2.01 10.80
C ALA A 97 20.21 0.93 10.79
N ASP A 98 19.27 1.00 11.73
CA ASP A 98 18.22 -0.01 11.96
C ASP A 98 16.80 0.58 12.07
N GLY A 99 16.61 1.85 11.73
CA GLY A 99 15.33 2.52 11.87
C GLY A 99 15.27 3.93 11.31
N ILE A 100 14.07 4.51 11.36
CA ILE A 100 13.77 5.85 10.84
C ILE A 100 12.74 6.54 11.73
N HIS A 101 12.69 7.85 11.67
CA HIS A 101 11.50 8.61 12.09
C HIS A 101 10.52 8.68 10.92
N LEU A 102 9.32 8.13 11.11
CA LEU A 102 8.30 8.02 10.09
C LEU A 102 7.09 8.89 10.45
N LYS A 103 6.69 9.72 9.50
CA LYS A 103 5.42 10.44 9.54
C LYS A 103 4.62 10.18 8.28
N ILE A 104 3.36 9.77 8.41
CA ILE A 104 2.46 9.54 7.29
C ILE A 104 1.17 10.28 7.54
N ASP A 105 0.76 11.09 6.58
CA ASP A 105 -0.55 11.73 6.54
C ASP A 105 -1.40 11.04 5.48
N THR A 106 -2.58 10.59 5.90
CA THR A 106 -3.48 9.83 5.03
C THR A 106 -4.89 10.36 5.11
N VAL A 107 -5.59 10.28 3.98
CA VAL A 107 -7.01 10.56 3.88
C VAL A 107 -7.72 9.26 3.51
N ILE A 108 -8.60 8.80 4.39
CA ILE A 108 -9.44 7.63 4.19
C ILE A 108 -10.81 8.12 3.73
N LYS A 109 -11.30 7.60 2.60
CA LYS A 109 -12.65 7.90 2.10
C LYS A 109 -13.51 6.65 2.21
N SER A 110 -14.67 6.79 2.86
CA SER A 110 -15.63 5.71 3.10
C SER A 110 -17.00 6.08 2.55
N GLY A 111 -17.62 5.15 1.83
CA GLY A 111 -19.01 5.27 1.38
C GLY A 111 -20.03 4.80 2.43
N SER A 112 -19.59 4.38 3.61
CA SER A 112 -20.48 3.87 4.66
C SER A 112 -21.34 4.99 5.24
N SER A 113 -22.64 4.71 5.40
CA SER A 113 -23.55 5.54 6.20
C SER A 113 -23.37 5.33 7.71
N TYR A 114 -22.56 4.35 8.11
CA TYR A 114 -22.23 4.08 9.50
C TYR A 114 -20.93 4.81 9.83
N HIS A 115 -20.88 5.35 11.05
CA HIS A 115 -19.72 6.10 11.55
C HIS A 115 -19.08 5.37 12.72
N PRO A 116 -18.58 4.14 12.51
CA PRO A 116 -18.06 3.37 13.60
C PRO A 116 -16.74 3.96 14.12
N ARG A 117 -16.43 3.64 15.37
CA ARG A 117 -15.10 3.86 15.93
C ARG A 117 -14.23 2.65 15.64
N ILE A 118 -13.05 2.86 15.10
CA ILE A 118 -12.04 1.84 14.81
C ILE A 118 -10.98 1.96 15.89
N ASP A 119 -10.75 0.89 16.64
CA ASP A 119 -9.75 0.86 17.70
C ASP A 119 -8.34 1.03 17.12
N ALA A 120 -7.41 1.53 17.93
CA ALA A 120 -5.99 1.58 17.56
C ALA A 120 -5.46 0.17 17.31
N PHE A 121 -4.58 0.02 16.32
CA PHE A 121 -4.04 -1.29 15.95
C PHE A 121 -2.67 -1.20 15.30
N ARG A 122 -1.93 -2.30 15.39
CA ARG A 122 -0.64 -2.46 14.72
C ARG A 122 -0.83 -3.01 13.31
N ALA A 123 -0.20 -2.38 12.33
CA ALA A 123 -0.24 -2.79 10.93
C ALA A 123 1.18 -3.01 10.38
N GLY A 124 1.37 -4.07 9.60
CA GLY A 124 2.61 -4.32 8.86
C GLY A 124 2.57 -3.63 7.51
N LEU A 125 3.68 -3.01 7.11
CA LEU A 125 3.88 -2.49 5.76
C LEU A 125 4.78 -3.42 4.96
N SER A 126 4.34 -3.85 3.79
CA SER A 126 5.08 -4.79 2.93
C SER A 126 4.97 -4.44 1.45
N LEU A 127 5.89 -4.98 0.64
CA LEU A 127 5.69 -5.11 -0.80
C LEU A 127 4.95 -6.42 -1.08
N GLU A 128 4.30 -6.53 -2.24
CA GLU A 128 3.57 -7.73 -2.65
C GLU A 128 4.42 -9.00 -2.50
N GLY A 129 3.89 -9.98 -1.76
CA GLY A 129 4.54 -11.28 -1.55
C GLY A 129 5.79 -11.26 -0.66
N GLN A 130 6.13 -10.13 -0.04
CA GLN A 130 7.25 -10.01 0.90
C GLN A 130 6.78 -9.96 2.35
N GLU A 131 7.68 -10.27 3.28
CA GLU A 131 7.45 -10.01 4.70
C GLU A 131 7.43 -8.50 4.98
N PRO A 132 6.75 -8.04 6.05
CA PRO A 132 6.74 -6.64 6.42
C PRO A 132 8.14 -6.07 6.65
N PHE A 133 8.41 -4.91 6.04
CA PHE A 133 9.66 -4.18 6.26
C PHE A 133 9.61 -3.37 7.57
N LEU A 134 8.41 -2.93 7.99
CA LEU A 134 8.20 -2.27 9.29
C LEU A 134 6.76 -2.49 9.78
N TYR A 135 6.53 -2.22 11.07
CA TYR A 135 5.21 -2.13 11.66
C TYR A 135 4.92 -0.71 12.13
N VAL A 136 3.70 -0.24 11.90
CA VAL A 136 3.18 1.04 12.39
C VAL A 136 2.04 0.86 13.37
N GLU A 137 1.95 1.75 14.35
CA GLU A 137 0.78 1.83 15.24
C GLU A 137 -0.19 2.86 14.67
N ILE A 138 -1.34 2.37 14.22
CA ILE A 138 -2.42 3.20 13.69
C ILE A 138 -3.29 3.66 14.87
N PRO A 139 -3.52 4.97 15.05
CA PRO A 139 -4.30 5.48 16.16
C PRO A 139 -5.79 5.13 16.02
N GLU A 140 -6.49 5.14 17.15
CA GLU A 140 -7.94 5.03 17.17
C GLU A 140 -8.56 6.20 16.39
N ALA A 141 -9.60 5.90 15.60
CA ALA A 141 -10.28 6.91 14.80
C ALA A 141 -11.77 6.64 14.70
N LYS A 142 -12.54 7.73 14.57
CA LYS A 142 -13.95 7.64 14.20
C LYS A 142 -14.07 7.78 12.69
N SER A 143 -14.65 6.77 12.04
CA SER A 143 -14.84 6.77 10.60
C SER A 143 -15.95 7.76 10.22
N GLU A 144 -15.62 8.65 9.29
CA GLU A 144 -16.54 9.57 8.62
C GLU A 144 -16.47 9.33 7.10
N ALA A 145 -17.17 10.14 6.31
CA ALA A 145 -17.09 10.06 4.85
C ALA A 145 -15.66 10.31 4.34
N GLU A 146 -14.98 11.25 5.00
CA GLU A 146 -13.56 11.53 4.83
C GLU A 146 -12.92 11.64 6.22
N THR A 147 -11.84 10.91 6.45
CA THR A 147 -11.15 10.89 7.75
C THR A 147 -9.65 11.02 7.52
N ARG A 148 -9.05 12.03 8.14
CA ARG A 148 -7.60 12.25 8.09
C ARG A 148 -6.93 11.56 9.27
N ILE A 149 -5.93 10.73 8.99
CA ILE A 149 -5.14 10.02 9.99
C ILE A 149 -3.68 10.40 9.81
N ILE A 150 -3.06 10.85 10.91
CA ILE A 150 -1.62 11.12 10.99
C ILE A 150 -0.99 10.07 11.89
N VAL A 151 0.00 9.38 11.35
CA VAL A 151 0.87 8.44 12.09
C VAL A 151 2.24 9.09 12.18
N GLU A 152 2.79 9.28 13.37
CA GLU A 152 4.11 9.89 13.59
C GLU A 152 4.83 9.14 14.70
N GLN A 153 5.93 8.48 14.38
CA GLN A 153 6.64 7.59 15.30
C GLN A 153 8.03 7.20 14.80
N ASP A 154 8.93 6.89 15.74
CA ASP A 154 10.18 6.19 15.43
C ASP A 154 9.90 4.70 15.24
N VAL A 155 10.36 4.15 14.11
CA VAL A 155 10.17 2.75 13.74
C VAL A 155 11.49 2.05 13.51
N LYS A 156 11.55 0.79 13.94
CA LYS A 156 12.66 -0.11 13.65
C LYS A 156 12.30 -1.03 12.50
N PHE A 157 13.29 -1.37 11.69
CA PHE A 157 13.08 -2.31 10.59
C PHE A 157 12.75 -3.69 11.16
N THR A 158 11.68 -4.29 10.66
CA THR A 158 11.35 -5.68 10.96
C THR A 158 12.26 -6.61 10.16
N SER A 159 12.56 -6.22 8.92
CA SER A 159 13.54 -6.86 8.05
C SER A 159 14.31 -5.79 7.30
N ALA A 160 15.62 -5.72 7.51
CA ALA A 160 16.50 -4.79 6.81
C ALA A 160 16.53 -5.07 5.30
N ASP A 161 16.50 -6.35 4.91
CA ASP A 161 16.45 -6.76 3.50
C ASP A 161 15.14 -6.34 2.83
N ALA A 162 14.00 -6.54 3.51
CA ALA A 162 12.71 -6.10 2.99
C ALA A 162 12.63 -4.57 2.88
N PHE A 163 13.23 -3.84 3.83
CA PHE A 163 13.31 -2.38 3.76
C PHE A 163 14.23 -1.91 2.62
N SER A 164 15.37 -2.57 2.39
CA SER A 164 16.25 -2.33 1.25
C SER A 164 15.55 -2.62 -0.10
N ASN A 165 14.70 -3.65 -0.16
CA ASN A 165 13.88 -3.90 -1.34
C ASN A 165 12.82 -2.81 -1.55
N TYR A 166 12.20 -2.33 -0.48
CA TYR A 166 11.26 -1.21 -0.51
C TYR A 166 11.92 0.07 -1.04
N THR A 167 13.08 0.47 -0.53
CA THR A 167 13.79 1.67 -1.00
C THR A 167 14.23 1.55 -2.46
N ARG A 168 14.63 0.34 -2.90
CA ARG A 168 14.92 0.06 -4.31
C ARG A 168 13.68 0.24 -5.19
N ALA A 169 12.54 -0.31 -4.77
CA ALA A 169 11.27 -0.16 -5.48
C ALA A 169 10.83 1.31 -5.54
N VAL A 170 10.97 2.06 -4.45
CA VAL A 170 10.72 3.50 -4.39
C VAL A 170 11.59 4.26 -5.40
N LEU A 171 12.88 3.94 -5.49
CA LEU A 171 13.78 4.61 -6.43
C LEU A 171 13.43 4.29 -7.89
N ASP A 172 13.15 3.02 -8.21
CA ASP A 172 12.98 2.53 -9.57
C ASP A 172 11.63 2.90 -10.20
N ALA A 173 10.55 2.85 -9.42
CA ALA A 173 9.19 2.89 -9.97
C ALA A 173 8.66 4.31 -10.21
N GLU A 174 7.83 4.47 -11.24
CA GLU A 174 6.92 5.64 -11.37
C GLU A 174 5.83 5.60 -10.30
N THR A 175 5.27 4.41 -10.10
CA THR A 175 4.28 4.11 -9.07
C THR A 175 4.55 2.75 -8.47
N LEU A 176 4.36 2.60 -7.15
CA LEU A 176 4.50 1.36 -6.42
C LEU A 176 3.27 1.11 -5.54
N GLU A 177 2.99 -0.16 -5.28
CA GLU A 177 1.95 -0.59 -4.36
C GLU A 177 2.56 -1.04 -3.03
N ILE A 178 2.01 -0.53 -1.93
CA ILE A 178 2.40 -0.87 -0.57
C ILE A 178 1.20 -1.54 0.09
N HIS A 179 1.43 -2.72 0.66
CA HIS A 179 0.43 -3.46 1.41
C HIS A 179 0.50 -3.03 2.87
N LEU A 180 -0.65 -2.67 3.43
CA LEU A 180 -0.87 -2.40 4.84
C LEU A 180 -1.82 -3.47 5.37
N ASP A 181 -1.32 -4.33 6.25
CA ASP A 181 -2.08 -5.47 6.78
C ASP A 181 -2.12 -5.41 8.31
N GLY A 182 -3.32 -5.48 8.87
CA GLY A 182 -3.54 -5.44 10.32
C GLY A 182 -4.87 -6.07 10.72
N LYS A 183 -5.09 -6.17 12.02
CA LYS A 183 -6.38 -6.59 12.60
C LYS A 183 -6.81 -5.56 13.62
N THR A 184 -8.08 -5.20 13.60
CA THR A 184 -8.63 -4.22 14.54
C THR A 184 -10.08 -4.55 14.88
N ASN A 185 -10.61 -3.84 15.87
CA ASN A 185 -12.00 -3.95 16.28
C ASN A 185 -12.75 -2.67 15.91
N ILE A 186 -13.98 -2.87 15.46
CA ILE A 186 -14.90 -1.81 15.10
C ILE A 186 -16.05 -1.78 16.12
N HIS A 187 -16.36 -0.59 16.61
CA HIS A 187 -17.47 -0.34 17.53
C HIS A 187 -18.56 0.48 16.85
N LEU A 188 -19.75 -0.11 16.75
CA LEU A 188 -20.97 0.56 16.33
C LEU A 188 -21.97 0.59 17.49
N SER A 189 -22.61 1.75 17.69
CA SER A 189 -23.52 1.94 18.82
C SER A 189 -24.61 0.87 18.88
N GLY A 190 -24.76 0.24 20.04
CA GLY A 190 -25.77 -0.81 20.30
C GLY A 190 -25.41 -2.21 19.79
N LEU A 191 -24.21 -2.41 19.23
CA LEU A 191 -23.70 -3.70 18.79
C LEU A 191 -22.44 -4.09 19.58
N PRO A 192 -22.13 -5.39 19.72
CA PRO A 192 -20.84 -5.85 20.20
C PRO A 192 -19.69 -5.34 19.32
N ALA A 193 -18.47 -5.36 19.85
CA ALA A 193 -17.26 -5.15 19.06
C ALA A 193 -17.17 -6.18 17.93
N ILE A 194 -16.71 -5.73 16.77
CA ILE A 194 -16.60 -6.54 15.55
C ILE A 194 -15.14 -6.59 15.14
N ASP A 195 -14.56 -7.78 15.14
CA ASP A 195 -13.21 -8.00 14.65
C ASP A 195 -13.20 -7.87 13.11
N VAL A 196 -12.24 -7.13 12.57
CA VAL A 196 -12.03 -6.98 11.12
C VAL A 196 -10.56 -7.11 10.76
N ASP A 197 -10.31 -7.64 9.57
CA ASP A 197 -9.01 -7.54 8.92
C ASP A 197 -8.91 -6.19 8.20
N TYR A 198 -7.90 -5.39 8.54
CA TYR A 198 -7.63 -4.12 7.89
C TYR A 198 -6.49 -4.31 6.90
N ASN A 199 -6.85 -4.79 5.71
CA ASN A 199 -5.90 -5.06 4.63
C ASN A 199 -6.14 -4.06 3.50
N LYS A 200 -5.10 -3.28 3.17
CA LYS A 200 -5.15 -2.22 2.16
C LYS A 200 -3.94 -2.29 1.27
N VAL A 201 -4.19 -2.08 -0.02
CA VAL A 201 -3.14 -1.81 -1.00
C VAL A 201 -3.19 -0.33 -1.32
N VAL A 202 -2.07 0.34 -1.11
CA VAL A 202 -1.92 1.78 -1.31
C VAL A 202 -0.98 2.02 -2.48
N THR A 203 -1.49 2.65 -3.53
CA THR A 203 -0.66 3.05 -4.67
C THR A 203 -0.05 4.42 -4.41
N MET A 204 1.28 4.51 -4.50
CA MET A 204 2.04 5.75 -4.33
C MET A 204 2.92 6.00 -5.55
N LYS A 205 3.34 7.25 -5.76
CA LYS A 205 4.39 7.55 -6.73
C LYS A 205 5.77 7.26 -6.13
N GLY A 206 6.64 6.66 -6.92
CA GLY A 206 8.07 6.52 -6.58
C GLY A 206 8.88 7.72 -7.09
N LEU A 207 10.19 7.55 -7.20
CA LEU A 207 11.15 8.57 -7.66
C LEU A 207 11.46 8.46 -9.16
N ASN A 208 10.87 7.49 -9.87
CA ASN A 208 11.04 7.29 -11.31
C ASN A 208 12.50 7.35 -11.78
N LYS A 209 13.39 6.59 -11.13
CA LYS A 209 14.83 6.52 -11.42
C LYS A 209 15.55 7.87 -11.35
N LEU A 210 14.97 8.86 -10.66
CA LEU A 210 15.43 10.25 -10.65
C LEU A 210 15.46 10.87 -12.06
N SER A 211 14.51 10.45 -12.91
CA SER A 211 14.33 11.01 -14.24
C SER A 211 14.14 12.53 -14.17
N GLY A 212 14.85 13.25 -15.02
CA GLY A 212 14.89 14.72 -15.01
C GLY A 212 15.98 15.32 -14.12
N LEU A 213 16.82 14.50 -13.47
CA LEU A 213 18.03 15.00 -12.81
C LEU A 213 18.88 15.79 -13.81
N ASN A 214 19.30 16.98 -13.39
CA ASN A 214 20.11 17.87 -14.22
C ASN A 214 21.25 18.49 -13.41
N ILE A 215 22.37 18.79 -14.08
CA ILE A 215 23.54 19.45 -13.51
C ILE A 215 23.75 20.77 -14.23
N THR A 216 23.95 21.85 -13.48
CA THR A 216 24.18 23.20 -14.01
C THR A 216 25.35 23.87 -13.30
N ASP A 217 25.79 25.01 -13.84
CA ASP A 217 26.77 25.89 -13.21
C ASP A 217 28.09 25.20 -12.85
N VAL A 218 28.53 24.28 -13.71
CA VAL A 218 29.79 23.56 -13.54
C VAL A 218 30.96 24.54 -13.56
N ARG A 219 31.79 24.48 -12.53
CA ARG A 219 33.03 25.26 -12.42
C ARG A 219 34.17 24.37 -11.97
N ILE A 220 35.25 24.39 -12.75
CA ILE A 220 36.51 23.76 -12.38
C ILE A 220 37.24 24.67 -11.40
N LEU A 221 37.75 24.09 -10.31
CA LEU A 221 38.57 24.79 -9.33
C LEU A 221 40.03 24.58 -9.74
N SER A 222 40.70 25.67 -10.15
CA SER A 222 42.06 25.60 -10.70
C SER A 222 42.97 26.52 -9.89
N GLY A 223 43.58 25.97 -8.83
CA GLY A 223 44.49 26.69 -7.96
C GLY A 223 44.55 26.05 -6.58
N LYS A 224 45.73 26.07 -5.95
CA LYS A 224 45.91 25.47 -4.62
C LYS A 224 44.99 26.08 -3.57
N ASP A 225 44.65 27.36 -3.72
CA ASP A 225 43.77 28.10 -2.80
C ASP A 225 42.28 28.01 -3.19
N GLU A 226 41.94 27.40 -4.34
CA GLU A 226 40.56 27.21 -4.78
C GLU A 226 40.03 25.80 -4.52
N ILE A 227 40.90 24.78 -4.54
CA ILE A 227 40.54 23.40 -4.23
C ILE A 227 39.96 23.34 -2.81
N LEU A 228 38.82 22.67 -2.67
CA LEU A 228 38.15 22.56 -1.39
C LEU A 228 38.97 21.69 -0.42
N SER A 229 38.75 21.88 0.89
CA SER A 229 39.51 21.16 1.93
C SER A 229 39.32 19.64 1.90
N ASP A 230 38.23 19.16 1.31
CA ASP A 230 37.94 17.74 1.08
C ASP A 230 38.62 17.17 -0.17
N GLY A 231 39.39 18.00 -0.90
CA GLY A 231 40.05 17.64 -2.15
C GLY A 231 39.19 17.80 -3.40
N SER A 232 37.95 18.28 -3.28
CA SER A 232 37.09 18.55 -4.43
C SER A 232 37.68 19.64 -5.32
N ASN A 233 37.78 19.34 -6.61
CA ASN A 233 38.39 20.20 -7.64
C ASN A 233 37.36 20.67 -8.69
N LEU A 234 36.07 20.41 -8.44
CA LEU A 234 34.94 20.86 -9.25
C LEU A 234 33.75 21.12 -8.34
N ILE A 235 32.98 22.17 -8.66
CA ILE A 235 31.68 22.46 -8.03
C ILE A 235 30.61 22.64 -9.12
N ALA A 236 29.37 22.32 -8.78
CA ALA A 236 28.21 22.51 -9.64
C ALA A 236 26.94 22.63 -8.80
N ASN A 237 25.81 22.85 -9.46
CA ASN A 237 24.48 22.68 -8.89
C ASN A 237 23.82 21.43 -9.48
N VAL A 238 23.03 20.71 -8.69
CA VAL A 238 22.20 19.59 -9.15
C VAL A 238 20.74 19.88 -8.85
N SER A 239 19.87 19.64 -9.83
CA SER A 239 18.40 19.65 -9.67
C SER A 239 17.90 18.22 -9.67
N ILE A 240 17.16 17.83 -8.64
CA ILE A 240 16.61 16.48 -8.47
C ILE A 240 15.09 16.60 -8.33
N PRO A 241 14.33 16.16 -9.36
CA PRO A 241 12.89 16.05 -9.28
C PRO A 241 12.48 14.95 -8.29
N ASN A 242 11.45 15.23 -7.51
CA ASN A 242 10.76 14.27 -6.67
C ASN A 242 9.26 14.32 -7.00
N PRO A 243 8.77 13.43 -7.89
CA PRO A 243 7.37 13.43 -8.31
C PRO A 243 6.43 12.82 -7.25
N SER A 244 6.97 12.34 -6.13
CA SER A 244 6.23 11.70 -5.05
C SER A 244 5.78 12.67 -3.97
N VAL A 245 5.02 12.15 -2.99
CA VAL A 245 4.65 12.86 -1.75
C VAL A 245 5.66 12.63 -0.61
N MET A 246 6.78 11.95 -0.89
CA MET A 246 7.76 11.58 0.11
C MET A 246 8.76 12.72 0.36
N THR A 247 9.08 12.95 1.63
CA THR A 247 10.23 13.70 2.10
C THR A 247 11.26 12.72 2.64
N LEU A 248 12.49 12.77 2.14
CA LEU A 248 13.53 11.78 2.42
C LEU A 248 14.82 12.47 2.88
N ASP A 249 15.30 12.14 4.08
CA ASP A 249 16.65 12.48 4.54
C ASP A 249 17.61 11.36 4.12
N LEU A 250 18.50 11.64 3.17
CA LEU A 250 19.49 10.68 2.65
C LEU A 250 20.91 10.94 3.20
N GLY A 251 21.08 11.92 4.09
CA GLY A 251 22.41 12.30 4.60
C GLY A 251 23.36 12.74 3.49
N ASN A 252 24.64 12.42 3.65
CA ASN A 252 25.68 12.72 2.66
C ASN A 252 25.70 11.63 1.59
N VAL A 253 25.41 12.01 0.34
CA VAL A 253 25.34 11.07 -0.78
C VAL A 253 26.54 11.24 -1.69
N THR A 254 27.30 10.15 -1.88
CA THR A 254 28.40 10.07 -2.83
C THR A 254 28.00 9.27 -4.05
N MET A 255 28.38 9.74 -5.23
CA MET A 255 28.10 9.12 -6.53
C MET A 255 29.39 8.98 -7.32
N ASN A 256 29.54 7.85 -8.03
CA ASN A 256 30.64 7.62 -8.95
C ASN A 256 30.28 8.19 -10.33
N LEU A 257 31.27 8.77 -10.99
CA LEU A 257 31.13 9.41 -12.30
C LEU A 257 31.95 8.64 -13.34
N ALA A 258 31.33 8.32 -14.48
CA ALA A 258 32.01 7.69 -15.60
C ALA A 258 31.58 8.30 -16.94
N VAL A 259 32.45 8.24 -17.93
CA VAL A 259 32.16 8.58 -19.33
C VAL A 259 32.54 7.38 -20.18
N ASP A 260 31.57 6.80 -20.89
CA ASP A 260 31.75 5.59 -21.72
C ASP A 260 32.48 4.45 -20.97
N GLY A 261 32.07 4.20 -19.72
CA GLY A 261 32.67 3.18 -18.85
C GLY A 261 34.05 3.53 -18.29
N THR A 262 34.62 4.68 -18.66
CA THR A 262 35.87 5.18 -18.05
C THR A 262 35.52 5.98 -16.80
N ALA A 263 36.00 5.54 -15.63
CA ALA A 263 35.83 6.29 -14.40
C ALA A 263 36.54 7.65 -14.49
N ILE A 264 35.82 8.73 -14.16
CA ILE A 264 36.34 10.10 -14.21
C ILE A 264 36.33 10.80 -12.84
N GLY A 265 35.84 10.14 -11.78
CA GLY A 265 35.86 10.67 -10.42
C GLY A 265 34.61 10.34 -9.63
N TYR A 266 34.32 11.16 -8.61
CA TYR A 266 33.14 11.06 -7.78
C TYR A 266 32.57 12.44 -7.43
N ALA A 267 31.29 12.46 -7.08
CA ALA A 267 30.57 13.63 -6.63
C ALA A 267 29.95 13.41 -5.25
N LEU A 268 29.82 14.46 -4.46
CA LEU A 268 29.24 14.50 -3.13
C LEU A 268 28.14 15.56 -3.08
N ILE A 269 26.95 15.16 -2.61
CA ILE A 269 25.89 16.07 -2.17
C ILE A 269 25.82 15.97 -0.64
N PRO A 270 26.24 17.01 0.10
CA PRO A 270 26.13 17.01 1.55
C PRO A 270 24.67 17.20 1.98
N ASN A 271 24.23 16.48 3.01
CA ASN A 271 22.90 16.62 3.62
C ASN A 271 21.76 16.64 2.59
N LEU A 272 21.75 15.68 1.67
CA LEU A 272 20.69 15.51 0.68
C LEU A 272 19.35 15.23 1.39
N PHE A 273 18.46 16.22 1.32
CA PHE A 273 17.13 16.18 1.91
C PHE A 273 16.09 16.46 0.81
N LEU A 274 15.50 15.40 0.26
CA LEU A 274 14.54 15.50 -0.84
C LEU A 274 13.14 15.81 -0.30
N THR A 275 12.47 16.78 -0.89
CA THR A 275 11.07 17.13 -0.63
C THR A 275 10.25 17.00 -1.91
N PRO A 276 8.91 16.91 -1.87
CA PRO A 276 8.07 16.86 -3.08
C PRO A 276 8.32 18.05 -4.03
N GLY A 277 8.50 17.77 -5.32
CA GLY A 277 8.77 18.78 -6.35
C GLY A 277 10.25 18.87 -6.77
N GLU A 278 10.68 20.05 -7.22
CA GLU A 278 12.05 20.29 -7.68
C GLU A 278 12.97 20.69 -6.53
N ASN A 279 14.07 19.94 -6.35
CA ASN A 279 15.04 20.19 -5.29
C ASN A 279 16.39 20.59 -5.90
N LYS A 280 17.04 21.63 -5.37
CA LYS A 280 18.35 22.10 -5.85
C LYS A 280 19.39 22.02 -4.74
N PHE A 281 20.54 21.42 -5.05
CA PHE A 281 21.63 21.24 -4.09
C PHE A 281 22.98 21.64 -4.69
N PRO A 282 23.91 22.14 -3.86
CA PRO A 282 25.31 22.24 -4.26
C PRO A 282 25.91 20.83 -4.42
N LEU A 283 26.68 20.66 -5.48
CA LEU A 283 27.42 19.44 -5.79
C LEU A 283 28.92 19.75 -5.72
N GLN A 284 29.66 18.94 -4.99
CA GLN A 284 31.12 18.99 -4.93
C GLN A 284 31.66 17.74 -5.63
N SER A 285 32.77 17.82 -6.34
CA SER A 285 33.32 16.67 -7.05
C SER A 285 34.84 16.68 -7.06
N HIS A 286 35.40 15.48 -7.00
CA HIS A 286 36.79 15.23 -7.33
C HIS A 286 36.84 14.48 -8.65
N VAL A 287 37.44 15.09 -9.66
CA VAL A 287 37.51 14.54 -11.02
C VAL A 287 38.93 14.44 -11.55
N GLU A 288 39.15 13.43 -12.39
CA GLU A 288 40.40 13.17 -13.11
C GLU A 288 40.49 14.07 -14.35
N GLN A 289 40.87 15.34 -14.13
CA GLN A 289 40.83 16.39 -15.16
C GLN A 289 41.60 16.03 -16.43
N LEU A 290 42.74 15.34 -16.31
CA LEU A 290 43.55 14.91 -17.48
C LEU A 290 42.83 13.83 -18.30
N THR A 291 42.17 12.88 -17.63
CA THR A 291 41.36 11.85 -18.30
C THR A 291 40.20 12.48 -19.05
N ILE A 292 39.50 13.44 -18.42
CA ILE A 292 38.41 14.18 -19.05
C ILE A 292 38.91 14.96 -20.27
N LEU A 293 40.04 15.68 -20.15
CA LEU A 293 40.61 16.44 -21.26
C LEU A 293 41.00 15.52 -22.44
N GLY A 294 41.57 14.35 -22.16
CA GLY A 294 41.89 13.34 -23.17
C GLY A 294 40.65 12.81 -23.91
N LEU A 295 39.54 12.59 -23.18
CA LEU A 295 38.26 12.19 -23.79
C LEU A 295 37.67 13.30 -24.68
N ILE A 296 37.77 14.56 -24.24
CA ILE A 296 37.30 15.71 -25.02
C ILE A 296 38.11 15.90 -26.30
N GLN A 297 39.43 15.72 -26.24
CA GLN A 297 40.30 15.88 -27.41
C GLN A 297 40.18 14.74 -28.43
N SER A 298 39.86 13.52 -27.96
CA SER A 298 39.84 12.32 -28.81
C SER A 298 38.46 11.98 -29.36
N LYS A 299 37.38 12.29 -28.63
CA LYS A 299 36.03 11.82 -28.95
C LYS A 299 34.93 12.86 -28.78
N TYR A 300 35.00 13.70 -27.74
CA TYR A 300 33.95 14.66 -27.40
C TYR A 300 34.38 16.10 -27.65
N ASN A 301 34.82 16.38 -28.89
CA ASN A 301 35.42 17.67 -29.27
C ASN A 301 34.46 18.86 -29.13
N ASN A 302 33.15 18.61 -29.00
CA ASN A 302 32.12 19.62 -28.73
C ASN A 302 31.97 19.95 -27.23
N GLY A 303 32.74 19.31 -26.33
CA GLY A 303 32.68 19.54 -24.89
C GLY A 303 31.46 18.94 -24.20
N VAL A 304 30.68 18.11 -24.89
CA VAL A 304 29.49 17.44 -24.32
C VAL A 304 29.82 16.00 -23.99
N LEU A 305 29.83 15.68 -22.69
CA LEU A 305 30.19 14.37 -22.17
C LEU A 305 28.95 13.54 -21.83
N PRO A 306 28.81 12.29 -22.31
CA PRO A 306 27.77 11.37 -21.87
C PRO A 306 28.16 10.81 -20.50
N LEU A 307 27.66 11.44 -19.45
CA LEU A 307 27.96 11.10 -18.07
C LEU A 307 27.04 9.96 -17.60
N ASP A 308 27.67 8.89 -17.13
CA ASP A 308 27.05 7.84 -16.32
C ASP A 308 27.30 8.15 -14.84
N ILE A 309 26.23 8.23 -14.05
CA ILE A 309 26.25 8.51 -12.62
C ILE A 309 25.64 7.32 -11.88
N VAL A 310 26.37 6.76 -10.93
CA VAL A 310 25.89 5.64 -10.09
C VAL A 310 26.08 6.00 -8.64
N GLY A 311 25.05 5.82 -7.80
CA GLY A 311 25.17 6.03 -6.36
C GLY A 311 26.19 5.08 -5.73
N ASN A 312 26.90 5.57 -4.71
CA ASN A 312 27.94 4.80 -4.02
C ASN A 312 27.63 4.67 -2.52
N SER A 313 27.46 5.79 -1.81
CA SER A 313 27.23 5.75 -0.37
C SER A 313 26.22 6.79 0.07
N SER A 314 25.57 6.52 1.19
CA SER A 314 24.64 7.40 1.88
C SER A 314 24.98 7.33 3.36
N VAL A 315 25.47 8.43 3.93
CA VAL A 315 26.03 8.47 5.29
C VAL A 315 25.39 9.57 6.12
N LYS A 316 24.93 9.24 7.33
CA LYS A 316 24.42 10.19 8.31
C LYS A 316 25.13 9.96 9.64
N ASP A 317 25.70 11.00 10.25
CA ASP A 317 26.40 10.91 11.54
C ASP A 317 27.42 9.75 11.60
N ASP A 318 28.25 9.65 10.54
CA ASP A 318 29.25 8.59 10.31
C ASP A 318 28.70 7.15 10.19
N GLN A 319 27.38 6.98 10.08
CA GLN A 319 26.73 5.70 9.84
C GLN A 319 26.31 5.55 8.38
N HIS A 320 26.64 4.41 7.79
CA HIS A 320 26.17 4.02 6.46
C HIS A 320 24.71 3.60 6.50
N LEU A 321 23.90 4.20 5.64
CA LEU A 321 22.48 3.91 5.45
C LEU A 321 22.34 2.87 4.32
N THR A 322 22.71 1.62 4.61
CA THR A 322 22.87 0.56 3.60
C THR A 322 21.62 0.33 2.75
N TYR A 323 20.43 0.49 3.33
CA TYR A 323 19.16 0.40 2.61
C TYR A 323 18.98 1.49 1.54
N TYR A 324 19.55 2.69 1.72
CA TYR A 324 19.59 3.70 0.65
C TYR A 324 20.72 3.40 -0.34
N GLU A 325 21.87 2.93 0.15
CA GLU A 325 23.00 2.56 -0.72
C GLU A 325 22.62 1.49 -1.74
N ASP A 326 21.92 0.44 -1.29
CA ASP A 326 21.46 -0.66 -2.14
C ASP A 326 20.49 -0.19 -3.24
N ALA A 327 19.68 0.84 -2.95
CA ALA A 327 18.81 1.46 -3.92
C ALA A 327 19.64 2.27 -4.93
N ILE A 328 20.44 3.24 -4.46
CA ILE A 328 21.16 4.16 -5.35
C ILE A 328 22.25 3.46 -6.19
N LYS A 329 22.82 2.34 -5.72
CA LYS A 329 23.76 1.49 -6.48
C LYS A 329 23.07 0.73 -7.62
N SER A 330 21.75 0.51 -7.53
CA SER A 330 20.98 -0.26 -8.51
C SER A 330 20.51 0.57 -9.72
N ASN A 331 20.65 1.91 -9.67
CA ASN A 331 20.23 2.81 -10.73
C ASN A 331 21.44 3.53 -11.36
N THR A 332 21.47 3.62 -12.68
CA THR A 332 22.46 4.42 -13.43
C THR A 332 21.75 5.57 -14.11
N ILE A 333 22.09 6.79 -13.71
CA ILE A 333 21.58 8.02 -14.32
C ILE A 333 22.50 8.37 -15.49
N LYS A 334 21.89 8.64 -16.66
CA LYS A 334 22.62 9.03 -17.86
C LYS A 334 22.22 10.44 -18.27
N LEU A 335 23.18 11.34 -18.40
CA LEU A 335 22.93 12.70 -18.89
C LEU A 335 24.09 13.22 -19.72
N ASN A 336 23.78 14.11 -20.67
CA ASN A 336 24.80 14.80 -21.46
C ASN A 336 25.19 16.09 -20.76
N LEU A 337 26.43 16.17 -20.27
CA LEU A 337 26.95 17.33 -19.56
C LEU A 337 27.79 18.20 -20.49
N ASP A 338 27.38 19.45 -20.70
CA ASP A 338 28.21 20.45 -21.37
C ASP A 338 29.23 21.04 -20.40
N VAL A 339 30.50 20.70 -20.60
CA VAL A 339 31.62 21.23 -19.81
C VAL A 339 32.36 22.37 -20.50
N GLY A 340 31.93 22.78 -21.70
CA GLY A 340 32.54 23.86 -22.47
C GLY A 340 32.66 25.18 -21.67
N PRO A 341 31.59 25.67 -21.03
CA PRO A 341 31.66 26.87 -20.19
C PRO A 341 32.66 26.76 -19.04
N ALA A 342 32.74 25.60 -18.39
CA ALA A 342 33.65 25.35 -17.28
C ALA A 342 35.12 25.37 -17.73
N LEU A 343 35.41 24.75 -18.88
CA LEU A 343 36.74 24.76 -19.51
C LEU A 343 37.16 26.16 -19.95
N ALA A 344 36.25 26.91 -20.56
CA ALA A 344 36.50 28.29 -20.94
C ALA A 344 36.82 29.17 -19.72
N GLY A 345 36.16 28.92 -18.58
CA GLY A 345 36.42 29.61 -17.31
C GLY A 345 37.84 29.45 -16.78
N ILE A 346 38.55 28.37 -17.17
CA ILE A 346 39.97 28.14 -16.83
C ILE A 346 40.91 28.38 -18.03
N GLY A 347 40.41 29.00 -19.11
CA GLY A 347 41.22 29.36 -20.29
C GLY A 347 41.40 28.27 -21.34
N ILE A 348 40.67 27.15 -21.27
CA ILE A 348 40.72 26.08 -22.27
C ILE A 348 39.63 26.30 -23.33
N ASN A 349 40.03 26.49 -24.60
CA ASN A 349 39.09 26.68 -25.71
C ASN A 349 38.93 25.40 -26.55
N ILE A 350 37.78 24.75 -26.40
CA ILE A 350 37.44 23.48 -27.07
C ILE A 350 37.23 23.61 -28.59
N THR A 351 36.94 24.81 -29.12
CA THR A 351 36.75 25.01 -30.57
C THR A 351 38.01 24.71 -31.39
N SER A 352 39.18 24.71 -30.75
CA SER A 352 40.46 24.35 -31.37
C SER A 352 40.67 22.84 -31.57
N PHE A 353 39.90 21.99 -30.91
CA PHE A 353 40.07 20.53 -30.98
C PHE A 353 39.39 19.90 -32.20
N GLY A 354 38.43 20.60 -32.84
CA GLY A 354 37.69 20.09 -34.00
C GLY A 354 38.32 20.42 -35.37
N SER A 355 39.47 21.11 -35.40
CA SER A 355 40.10 21.62 -36.63
C SER A 355 41.35 20.84 -37.10
N SER A 356 41.49 19.57 -36.69
CA SER A 356 42.64 18.72 -37.05
C SER A 356 42.27 17.66 -38.08
#